data_AF-A0A8S3K490-F1
#
_entry.id   AF-A0A8S3K490-F1
#
_cell.length_a   1.000
_cell.length_b   1.000
_cell.length_c   1.000
_cell.angle_alpha   90.00
_cell.angle_beta   90.00
_cell.angle_gamma   90.00
#
_symmetry.space_group_name_H-M   'P 1'
#
loop_
_entity.id
_entity.type
_entity.pdbx_description
1 polymer ?
#
loop_
_entity_poly.entity_id
_entity_poly.type
_entity_poly.pdbx_seq_one_letter_code
_entity_poly.pdbx_strand_id
1 'polypeptide(L)'
;MVKGYVGNEMFEKALDLFEQIHLSLTNAIYAIVFNCCAKLCNDRAMKIGKELLAKMPENYRNDNNTTNSAIDMLMRFGDVESAERIFRSMKTKNIITYNATIKGYVGNEMF
;
A
#
# COMPACT_ATOMS: atom_id res chain seq x y z
N MET A 1 -17.73 4.23 -0.11
CA MET A 1 -17.95 3.61 1.21
C MET A 1 -16.64 3.33 1.94
N VAL A 2 -15.70 2.52 1.41
CA VAL A 2 -14.36 2.29 2.02
C VAL A 2 -13.61 3.59 2.32
N LYS A 3 -13.54 4.54 1.35
CA LYS A 3 -12.92 5.87 1.55
C LYS A 3 -13.50 6.66 2.73
N GLY A 4 -14.78 6.49 3.04
CA GLY A 4 -15.43 7.16 4.17
C GLY A 4 -15.00 6.60 5.52
N TYR A 5 -14.75 5.29 5.62
CA TYR A 5 -14.18 4.69 6.83
C TYR A 5 -12.73 5.11 7.07
N VAL A 6 -11.93 5.20 5.99
CA VAL A 6 -10.54 5.69 6.07
C VAL A 6 -10.48 7.15 6.54
N GLY A 7 -11.38 8.00 6.06
CA GLY A 7 -11.46 9.40 6.51
C GLY A 7 -11.84 9.57 7.97
N ASN A 8 -12.47 8.55 8.58
CA ASN A 8 -12.81 8.51 10.01
C ASN A 8 -11.83 7.63 10.82
N GLU A 9 -10.68 7.27 10.25
CA GLU A 9 -9.64 6.42 10.88
C GLU A 9 -10.12 5.02 11.30
N MET A 10 -11.23 4.54 10.74
CA MET A 10 -11.81 3.23 11.03
C MET A 10 -11.24 2.15 10.11
N PHE A 11 -9.92 1.94 10.19
CA PHE A 11 -9.19 1.11 9.22
C PHE A 11 -9.58 -0.38 9.24
N GLU A 12 -9.84 -0.98 10.41
CA GLU A 12 -10.33 -2.36 10.51
C GLU A 12 -11.68 -2.54 9.80
N LYS A 13 -12.65 -1.63 10.05
CA LYS A 13 -13.95 -1.68 9.35
C LYS A 13 -13.82 -1.47 7.85
N ALA A 14 -12.83 -0.67 7.43
CA ALA A 14 -12.53 -0.48 6.01
C ALA A 14 -12.00 -1.78 5.39
N LEU A 15 -11.17 -2.56 6.11
CA LEU A 15 -10.71 -3.88 5.67
C LEU A 15 -11.82 -4.93 5.68
N ASP A 16 -12.65 -4.97 6.73
CA ASP A 16 -13.80 -5.89 6.79
C ASP A 16 -14.75 -5.66 5.60
N LEU A 17 -15.01 -4.39 5.26
CA LEU A 17 -15.82 -4.06 4.10
C LEU A 17 -15.12 -4.42 2.79
N PHE A 18 -13.80 -4.25 2.70
CA PHE A 18 -13.02 -4.65 1.54
C PHE A 18 -13.11 -6.16 1.28
N GLU A 19 -13.00 -7.00 2.31
CA GLU A 19 -13.11 -8.46 2.19
C GLU A 19 -14.51 -8.91 1.73
N GLN A 20 -15.55 -8.13 2.03
CA GLN A 20 -16.92 -8.40 1.58
C GLN A 20 -17.18 -7.97 0.12
N ILE A 21 -16.38 -7.06 -0.43
CA ILE A 21 -16.58 -6.55 -1.78
C ILE A 21 -16.07 -7.55 -2.83
N HIS A 22 -16.99 -8.11 -3.62
CA HIS A 22 -16.70 -9.01 -4.74
C HIS A 22 -16.65 -8.26 -6.11
N LEU A 23 -16.47 -6.94 -6.09
CA LEU A 23 -16.47 -6.09 -7.28
C LEU A 23 -15.07 -5.93 -7.89
N SER A 24 -15.04 -5.56 -9.18
CA SER A 24 -13.81 -5.17 -9.88
C SER A 24 -13.09 -4.05 -9.13
N LEU A 25 -11.87 -4.33 -8.69
CA LEU A 25 -11.06 -3.41 -7.91
C LEU A 25 -10.44 -2.34 -8.81
N THR A 26 -10.70 -1.07 -8.48
CA THR A 26 -10.05 0.07 -9.13
C THR A 26 -8.70 0.37 -8.47
N ASN A 27 -7.78 1.00 -9.20
CA ASN A 27 -6.48 1.48 -8.68
C ASN A 27 -6.62 2.28 -7.37
N ALA A 28 -7.68 3.09 -7.25
CA ALA A 28 -7.99 3.85 -6.05
C ALA A 28 -8.29 2.97 -4.83
N ILE A 29 -8.99 1.84 -5.01
CA ILE A 29 -9.26 0.90 -3.91
C ILE A 29 -7.96 0.25 -3.44
N TYR A 30 -7.06 -0.13 -4.36
CA TYR A 30 -5.73 -0.65 -3.99
C TYR A 30 -4.97 0.34 -3.11
N ALA A 31 -4.88 1.61 -3.53
CA ALA A 31 -4.18 2.65 -2.76
C ALA A 31 -4.80 2.84 -1.36
N ILE A 32 -6.13 2.84 -1.27
CA ILE A 32 -6.85 2.97 0.00
C ILE A 32 -6.56 1.80 0.93
N VAL A 33 -6.63 0.56 0.42
CA VAL A 33 -6.41 -0.64 1.23
C VAL A 33 -4.95 -0.72 1.68
N PHE A 34 -3.99 -0.42 0.81
CA PHE A 34 -2.57 -0.34 1.21
C PHE A 34 -2.34 0.69 2.31
N ASN A 35 -2.97 1.87 2.23
CA ASN A 35 -2.91 2.87 3.29
C ASN A 35 -3.55 2.38 4.60
N CYS A 36 -4.68 1.66 4.54
CA CYS A 36 -5.26 1.03 5.73
C CYS A 36 -4.28 0.03 6.35
N CYS A 37 -3.68 -0.83 5.53
CA CYS A 37 -2.74 -1.84 5.99
C CYS A 37 -1.51 -1.21 6.64
N ALA A 38 -0.97 -0.18 5.99
CA ALA A 38 0.12 0.65 6.50
C ALA A 38 -0.21 1.25 7.88
N LYS A 39 -1.43 1.75 8.06
CA LYS A 39 -1.86 2.38 9.32
C LYS A 39 -2.12 1.38 10.45
N LEU A 40 -2.65 0.21 10.14
CA LEU A 40 -2.95 -0.83 11.13
C LEU A 40 -1.70 -1.53 11.63
N CYS A 41 -0.72 -1.76 10.74
CA CYS A 41 0.58 -2.33 11.08
C CYS A 41 0.49 -3.62 11.93
N ASN A 42 -0.46 -4.50 11.60
CA ASN A 42 -0.68 -5.80 12.26
C ASN A 42 -0.57 -6.96 11.25
N ASP A 43 -0.49 -8.20 11.75
CA ASP A 43 -0.26 -9.39 10.91
C ASP A 43 -1.39 -9.62 9.88
N ARG A 44 -2.64 -9.32 10.27
CA ARG A 44 -3.81 -9.42 9.38
C ARG A 44 -3.65 -8.46 8.20
N ALA A 45 -3.33 -7.20 8.48
CA ALA A 45 -3.11 -6.16 7.50
C ALA A 45 -1.94 -6.50 6.56
N MET A 46 -0.86 -7.08 7.09
CA MET A 46 0.27 -7.52 6.28
C MET A 46 -0.15 -8.60 5.28
N LYS A 47 -0.90 -9.61 5.74
CA LYS A 47 -1.39 -10.70 4.89
C LYS A 47 -2.29 -10.18 3.76
N ILE A 48 -3.29 -9.37 4.11
CA ILE A 48 -4.21 -8.75 3.13
C ILE A 48 -3.42 -7.91 2.13
N GLY A 49 -2.49 -7.08 2.61
CA GLY A 49 -1.66 -6.21 1.77
C GLY A 49 -0.82 -6.98 0.76
N LYS A 50 -0.17 -8.08 1.18
CA LYS A 50 0.63 -8.93 0.28
C LYS A 50 -0.23 -9.67 -0.74
N GLU A 51 -1.37 -10.23 -0.33
CA GLU A 51 -2.30 -10.88 -1.25
C GLU A 51 -2.86 -9.90 -2.28
N LEU A 52 -3.20 -8.69 -1.84
CA LEU A 52 -3.68 -7.64 -2.72
C LEU A 52 -2.61 -7.24 -3.73
N LEU A 53 -1.37 -7.02 -3.26
CA LEU A 53 -0.24 -6.68 -4.12
C LEU A 53 0.04 -7.77 -5.17
N ALA A 54 -0.06 -9.05 -4.80
CA ALA A 54 0.10 -10.17 -5.73
C ALA A 54 -0.99 -10.22 -6.81
N LYS A 55 -2.22 -9.81 -6.46
CA LYS A 55 -3.36 -9.72 -7.39
C LYS A 55 -3.39 -8.40 -8.18
N MET A 56 -2.44 -7.49 -7.98
CA MET A 56 -2.47 -6.17 -8.59
C MET A 56 -2.19 -6.23 -10.11
N PRO A 57 -3.12 -5.73 -10.95
CA PRO A 57 -2.92 -5.65 -12.39
C PRO A 57 -1.68 -4.84 -12.78
N GLU A 58 -0.98 -5.25 -13.85
CA GLU A 58 0.24 -4.59 -14.30
C GLU A 58 0.05 -3.12 -14.70
N ASN A 59 -1.12 -2.77 -15.25
CA ASN A 59 -1.43 -1.38 -15.57
C ASN A 59 -1.49 -0.48 -14.32
N TYR A 60 -1.86 -1.01 -13.15
CA TYR A 60 -1.89 -0.25 -11.89
C TYR A 60 -0.49 -0.06 -11.29
N ARG A 61 0.51 -0.83 -11.74
CA ARG A 61 1.91 -0.61 -11.34
C ARG A 61 2.52 0.65 -11.94
N ASN A 62 1.89 1.24 -12.95
CA ASN A 62 2.29 2.54 -13.50
C ASN A 62 1.59 3.72 -12.79
N ASP A 63 0.62 3.45 -11.91
CA ASP A 63 -0.05 4.48 -11.12
C ASP A 63 0.81 4.81 -9.90
N ASN A 64 1.40 6.01 -9.87
CA ASN A 64 2.27 6.44 -8.77
C ASN A 64 1.53 6.45 -7.43
N ASN A 65 0.23 6.71 -7.39
CA ASN A 65 -0.50 6.76 -6.13
C ASN A 65 -0.66 5.36 -5.53
N THR A 66 -1.08 4.38 -6.34
CA THR A 66 -1.18 2.98 -5.94
C THR A 66 0.17 2.40 -5.53
N THR A 67 1.21 2.62 -6.33
CA THR A 67 2.56 2.09 -6.03
C THR A 67 3.22 2.78 -4.84
N ASN A 68 3.06 4.08 -4.65
CA ASN A 68 3.57 4.77 -3.47
C ASN A 68 2.90 4.26 -2.19
N SER A 69 1.57 4.03 -2.20
CA SER A 69 0.88 3.43 -1.06
C SER A 69 1.35 2.00 -0.78
N ALA A 70 1.64 1.20 -1.81
CA ALA A 70 2.22 -0.13 -1.64
C ALA A 70 3.63 -0.08 -1.02
N ILE A 71 4.47 0.87 -1.45
CA ILE A 71 5.80 1.09 -0.89
C ILE A 71 5.72 1.51 0.59
N ASP A 72 4.87 2.48 0.94
CA ASP A 72 4.69 2.90 2.35
C ASP A 72 4.23 1.72 3.22
N MET A 73 3.28 0.93 2.72
CA MET A 73 2.81 -0.27 3.41
C MET A 73 3.94 -1.27 3.67
N LEU A 74 4.72 -1.64 2.64
CA LEU A 74 5.81 -2.60 2.79
C LEU A 74 6.91 -2.09 3.73
N MET A 75 7.28 -0.81 3.61
CA MET A 75 8.27 -0.18 4.49
C MET A 75 7.82 -0.19 5.96
N ARG A 76 6.52 -0.03 6.25
CA ARG A 76 6.00 -0.11 7.62
C ARG A 76 5.98 -1.52 8.19
N PHE A 77 5.86 -2.53 7.34
CA PHE A 77 5.99 -3.93 7.74
C PHE A 77 7.45 -4.42 7.77
N GLY A 78 8.42 -3.54 7.51
CA GLY A 78 9.84 -3.89 7.44
C GLY A 78 10.23 -4.73 6.22
N ASP A 79 9.36 -4.89 5.24
CA ASP A 79 9.65 -5.60 3.98
C ASP A 79 10.32 -4.66 2.98
N VAL A 80 11.50 -4.17 3.37
CA VAL A 80 12.26 -3.16 2.64
C VAL A 80 12.67 -3.68 1.26
N GLU A 81 13.06 -4.95 1.15
CA GLU A 81 13.46 -5.58 -0.11
C GLU A 81 12.33 -5.55 -1.15
N SER A 82 11.10 -5.92 -0.76
CA SER A 82 9.96 -5.86 -1.67
C SER A 82 9.61 -4.43 -2.05
N ALA A 83 9.69 -3.49 -1.11
CA ALA A 83 9.46 -2.08 -1.38
C ALA A 83 10.48 -1.52 -2.40
N GLU A 84 11.75 -1.87 -2.25
CA GLU A 84 12.82 -1.53 -3.19
C GLU A 84 12.57 -2.09 -4.58
N ARG A 85 12.15 -3.36 -4.68
CA ARG A 85 11.85 -4.00 -5.96
C ARG A 85 10.75 -3.24 -6.70
N ILE A 86 9.68 -2.83 -6.00
CA ILE A 86 8.63 -2.00 -6.59
C ILE A 86 9.21 -0.67 -7.04
N PHE A 87 9.90 0.06 -6.15
CA PHE A 87 10.52 1.34 -6.46
C PHE A 87 11.39 1.26 -7.73
N ARG A 88 12.28 0.28 -7.82
CA ARG A 88 13.16 0.08 -8.98
C ARG A 88 12.37 -0.22 -10.26
N SER A 89 11.27 -0.96 -10.17
CA SER A 89 10.42 -1.30 -11.32
C SER A 89 9.56 -0.14 -11.85
N MET A 90 9.35 0.93 -11.07
CA MET A 90 8.53 2.07 -11.50
C MET A 90 9.18 2.84 -12.65
N LYS A 91 8.45 2.99 -13.76
CA LYS A 91 8.88 3.75 -14.94
C LYS A 91 9.03 5.25 -14.66
N THR A 92 8.12 5.80 -13.87
CA THR A 92 8.12 7.21 -13.46
C THR A 92 8.11 7.30 -11.96
N LYS A 93 8.92 8.17 -11.37
CA LYS A 93 8.97 8.42 -9.93
C LYS A 93 8.75 9.91 -9.71
N ASN A 94 7.92 10.26 -8.74
CA ASN A 94 7.71 11.66 -8.35
C ASN A 94 8.28 11.92 -6.96
N ILE A 95 8.23 13.18 -6.54
CA ILE A 95 8.74 13.60 -5.22
C ILE A 95 8.10 12.80 -4.07
N ILE A 96 6.83 12.41 -4.21
CA ILE A 96 6.12 11.60 -3.21
C ILE A 96 6.75 10.20 -3.12
N THR A 97 7.10 9.58 -4.25
CA THR A 97 7.79 8.28 -4.30
C THR A 97 9.11 8.34 -3.55
N TYR A 98 9.97 9.32 -3.88
CA TYR A 98 11.28 9.47 -3.22
C TYR A 98 11.13 9.71 -1.71
N ASN A 99 10.22 10.60 -1.32
CA ASN A 99 9.99 10.91 0.10
C ASN A 99 9.51 9.68 0.88
N ALA A 100 8.59 8.89 0.31
CA ALA A 100 8.10 7.67 0.93
C ALA A 100 9.22 6.64 1.12
N THR A 101 10.05 6.42 0.10
CA THR A 101 11.16 5.46 0.16
C THR A 101 12.25 5.90 1.14
N ILE A 102 12.67 7.17 1.13
CA ILE A 102 13.67 7.69 2.07
C ILE A 102 13.17 7.57 3.51
N LYS A 103 11.93 7.99 3.77
CA LYS A 103 11.30 7.84 5.09
C LYS A 103 11.25 6.38 5.52
N GLY A 104 10.97 5.47 4.59
CA GLY A 104 10.99 4.03 4.81
C GLY A 104 12.35 3.52 5.26
N TYR A 105 13.43 3.88 4.55
CA TYR A 105 14.79 3.49 4.96
C TYR A 105 15.19 4.05 6.33
N VAL A 106 14.86 5.32 6.58
CA VAL A 106 15.16 5.96 7.87
C VAL A 106 14.47 5.20 9.01
N GLY A 107 13.19 4.84 8.83
CA GLY A 107 12.43 4.10 9.82
C GLY A 107 12.85 2.64 10.02
N ASN A 108 13.61 2.07 9.08
CA ASN A 108 14.10 0.69 9.14
C ASN A 108 15.61 0.59 9.40
N GLU A 109 16.27 1.70 9.78
CA GLU A 109 17.71 1.71 10.14
C GLU A 109 18.65 1.18 9.03
N MET A 110 18.28 1.39 7.76
CA MET A 110 18.98 0.87 6.59
C MET A 110 20.06 1.83 6.02
N PHE A 111 20.91 2.40 6.88
CA PHE A 111 21.95 3.37 6.49
C PHE A 111 23.26 3.15 7.26
#